data_AF-A0A2M8KT21-F1
#
_entry.id   AF-A0A2M8KT21-F1
#
_cell.length_a   1.000
_cell.length_b   1.000
_cell.length_c   1.000
_cell.angle_alpha   90.00
_cell.angle_beta   90.00
_cell.angle_gamma   90.00
#
_symmetry.space_group_name_H-M   'P 1'
#
loop_
_entity.id
_entity.type
_entity.pdbx_description
1 polymer ?
#
loop_
_entity_poly.entity_id
_entity_poly.type
_entity_poly.pdbx_seq_one_letter_code
_entity_poly.pdbx_strand_id
1 'polypeptide(L)'
;RLSYLAILLYSLHFTHVFQLYYLGTAQEIFAFVFLTITFYLFLKNKYRLSFLFFTCSLLSKESAVLFPIFLVAGSFFKIPRMRNHSKKVYIAYILFSLLALILYRSGSSNVVMREETYALQLNPRLIVNNTMWYSLWSVGLPNFLPDYFTSILRPPLPALWAYFESTDAKIYLYGLLLYVILLIGLTVTLLRAFIKKIDVRIVLFLLFSFLLFISPTLFIIHKWMVRLTVPLIFISYIQAYILLKAMQNSRLRIASIFLVLLYVTWNYFGVRVHEITSNYMYESTISRNVESYMHIHAEDIERHSSIYFKDPNKKSDAWGWSKKLETTLHGADFVDFYFPGKKIDVLYGYKDKPKADSYTIEAQQFLR
;
A
#
# COMPACT_ATOMS: atom_id res chain seq x y z
N ARG A 1 -12.91 -24.77 -0.49
CA ARG A 1 -13.39 -24.02 0.69
C ARG A 1 -12.33 -23.05 1.20
N LEU A 2 -11.15 -23.52 1.64
CA LEU A 2 -10.06 -22.64 2.09
C LEU A 2 -9.67 -21.59 1.05
N SER A 3 -9.44 -22.00 -0.20
CA SER A 3 -9.06 -21.08 -1.27
C SER A 3 -10.11 -19.99 -1.51
N TYR A 4 -11.41 -20.34 -1.50
CA TYR A 4 -12.48 -19.35 -1.67
C TYR A 4 -12.52 -18.33 -0.53
N LEU A 5 -12.35 -18.79 0.72
CA LEU A 5 -12.30 -17.89 1.86
C LEU A 5 -11.06 -16.99 1.82
N ALA A 6 -9.89 -17.53 1.47
CA ALA A 6 -8.67 -16.73 1.32
C ALA A 6 -8.79 -15.68 0.21
N ILE A 7 -9.40 -16.06 -0.93
CA ILE A 7 -9.71 -15.12 -2.02
C ILE A 7 -10.65 -14.03 -1.54
N LEU A 8 -11.76 -14.40 -0.85
CA LEU A 8 -12.72 -13.43 -0.32
C LEU A 8 -12.06 -12.43 0.63
N LEU A 9 -11.26 -12.91 1.59
CA LEU A 9 -10.58 -12.03 2.54
C LEU A 9 -9.59 -11.12 1.81
N TYR A 10 -8.77 -11.66 0.91
CA TYR A 10 -7.82 -10.87 0.13
C TYR A 10 -8.50 -9.82 -0.77
N SER A 11 -9.52 -10.22 -1.53
CA SER A 11 -10.19 -9.34 -2.50
C SER A 11 -10.93 -8.19 -1.85
N LEU A 12 -11.47 -8.41 -0.64
CA LEU A 12 -12.22 -7.40 0.10
C LEU A 12 -11.35 -6.60 1.06
N HIS A 13 -10.08 -6.97 1.27
CA HIS A 13 -9.21 -6.22 2.16
C HIS A 13 -9.01 -4.80 1.60
N PHE A 14 -9.32 -3.76 2.37
CA PHE A 14 -9.31 -2.39 1.85
C PHE A 14 -7.93 -1.98 1.29
N THR A 15 -6.83 -2.48 1.85
CA THR A 15 -5.48 -2.25 1.29
C THR A 15 -5.34 -2.72 -0.15
N HIS A 16 -5.93 -3.87 -0.49
CA HIS A 16 -5.91 -4.35 -1.86
C HIS A 16 -6.84 -3.53 -2.76
N VAL A 17 -8.05 -3.24 -2.29
CA VAL A 17 -9.01 -2.37 -3.00
C VAL A 17 -8.40 -1.00 -3.28
N PHE A 18 -7.64 -0.46 -2.33
CA PHE A 18 -6.95 0.82 -2.45
C PHE A 18 -6.00 0.86 -3.65
N GLN A 19 -5.28 -0.24 -3.88
CA GLN A 19 -4.33 -0.32 -4.98
C GLN A 19 -5.04 -0.35 -6.34
N LEU A 20 -6.26 -0.90 -6.40
CA LEU A 20 -7.02 -1.03 -7.64
C LEU A 20 -7.51 0.32 -8.17
N TYR A 21 -7.77 1.30 -7.30
CA TYR A 21 -8.24 2.62 -7.73
C TYR A 21 -7.11 3.57 -8.13
N TYR A 22 -5.87 3.29 -7.69
CA TYR A 22 -4.74 4.19 -7.90
C TYR A 22 -3.82 3.68 -9.03
N LEU A 23 -3.83 4.40 -10.17
CA LEU A 23 -3.03 4.04 -11.35
C LEU A 23 -1.53 3.98 -11.05
N GLY A 24 -1.03 4.82 -10.14
CA GLY A 24 0.39 4.81 -9.72
C GLY A 24 0.83 3.50 -9.06
N THR A 25 -0.12 2.64 -8.64
CA THR A 25 0.16 1.30 -8.11
C THR A 25 -0.03 0.16 -9.12
N ALA A 26 -0.27 0.45 -10.41
CA ALA A 26 -0.48 -0.57 -11.44
C ALA A 26 0.67 -1.60 -11.50
N GLN A 27 1.92 -1.17 -11.31
CA GLN A 27 3.09 -2.04 -11.20
C GLN A 27 2.98 -3.12 -10.12
N GLU A 28 2.40 -2.80 -8.95
CA GLU A 28 2.19 -3.76 -7.85
C GLU A 28 1.13 -4.80 -8.23
N ILE A 29 0.06 -4.35 -8.90
CA ILE A 29 -1.03 -5.22 -9.38
C ILE A 29 -0.50 -6.19 -10.44
N PHE A 30 0.25 -5.69 -11.43
CA PHE A 30 0.83 -6.54 -12.48
C PHE A 30 1.82 -7.55 -11.89
N ALA A 31 2.69 -7.11 -10.98
CA ALA A 31 3.60 -8.02 -10.29
C ALA A 31 2.85 -9.11 -9.53
N PHE A 32 1.78 -8.77 -8.80
CA PHE A 32 0.93 -9.73 -8.11
C PHE A 32 0.27 -10.74 -9.06
N VAL A 33 -0.35 -10.27 -10.14
CA VAL A 33 -1.02 -11.13 -11.13
C VAL A 33 -0.01 -12.09 -11.76
N PHE A 34 1.12 -11.56 -12.24
CA PHE A 34 2.14 -12.35 -12.89
C PHE A 34 2.85 -13.32 -11.94
N LEU A 35 3.12 -12.96 -10.67
CA LEU A 35 3.64 -13.91 -9.67
C LEU A 35 2.64 -15.02 -9.36
N THR A 36 1.36 -14.70 -9.25
CA THR A 36 0.32 -15.70 -8.98
C THR A 36 0.19 -16.70 -10.13
N ILE A 37 0.21 -16.21 -11.37
CA ILE A 37 0.22 -17.06 -12.58
C ILE A 37 1.51 -17.88 -12.64
N THR A 38 2.67 -17.25 -12.37
CA THR A 38 3.97 -17.92 -12.29
C THR A 38 3.90 -19.10 -11.32
N PHE A 39 3.42 -18.87 -10.10
CA PHE A 39 3.32 -19.88 -9.07
C PHE A 39 2.35 -21.00 -9.45
N TYR A 40 1.18 -20.66 -9.99
CA TYR A 40 0.22 -21.66 -10.48
C TYR A 40 0.82 -22.57 -11.56
N LEU A 41 1.50 -21.99 -12.56
CA LEU A 41 2.13 -22.75 -13.65
C LEU A 41 3.33 -23.56 -13.16
N PHE A 42 4.10 -23.04 -12.20
CA PHE A 42 5.17 -23.74 -11.52
C PHE A 42 4.65 -25.03 -10.88
N LEU A 43 3.57 -24.93 -10.09
CA LEU A 43 2.93 -26.08 -9.45
C LEU A 43 2.34 -27.10 -10.44
N LYS A 44 2.05 -26.66 -11.67
CA LYS A 44 1.58 -27.51 -12.79
C LYS A 44 2.73 -28.06 -13.66
N ASN A 45 3.98 -27.88 -13.26
CA ASN A 45 5.18 -28.26 -14.01
C ASN A 45 5.28 -27.60 -15.42
N LYS A 46 4.55 -26.50 -15.66
CA LYS A 46 4.60 -25.74 -16.93
C LYS A 46 5.72 -24.70 -16.88
N TYR A 47 6.96 -25.15 -16.68
CA TYR A 47 8.08 -24.27 -16.31
C TYR A 47 8.41 -23.19 -17.33
N ARG A 48 8.31 -23.44 -18.63
CA ARG A 48 8.59 -22.43 -19.67
C ARG A 48 7.62 -21.24 -19.57
N LEU A 49 6.32 -21.52 -19.46
CA LEU A 49 5.31 -20.48 -19.34
C LEU A 49 5.36 -19.81 -17.96
N SER A 50 5.64 -20.58 -16.92
CA SER A 50 5.89 -20.07 -15.57
C SER A 50 7.05 -19.06 -15.59
N PHE A 51 8.15 -19.37 -16.27
CA PHE A 51 9.30 -18.48 -16.40
C PHE A 51 8.99 -17.22 -17.22
N LEU A 52 8.18 -17.33 -18.29
CA LEU A 52 7.71 -16.16 -19.05
C LEU A 52 6.96 -15.17 -18.13
N PHE A 53 6.00 -15.65 -17.36
CA PHE A 53 5.25 -14.81 -16.43
C PHE A 53 6.13 -14.28 -15.30
N PHE A 54 7.15 -15.04 -14.88
CA PHE A 54 8.12 -14.55 -13.90
C PHE A 54 8.92 -13.37 -14.44
N THR A 55 9.34 -13.43 -15.72
CA THR A 55 9.97 -12.31 -16.40
C THR A 55 9.03 -11.11 -16.48
N CYS A 56 7.76 -11.29 -16.85
CA CYS A 56 6.78 -10.20 -16.85
C CYS A 56 6.61 -9.58 -15.45
N SER A 57 6.65 -10.40 -14.39
CA SER A 57 6.59 -9.92 -13.01
C SER A 57 7.80 -9.07 -12.65
N LEU A 58 9.02 -9.53 -12.98
CA LEU A 58 10.24 -8.75 -12.80
C LEU A 58 10.15 -7.42 -13.56
N LEU A 59 9.75 -7.44 -14.83
CA LEU A 59 9.56 -6.22 -15.62
C LEU A 59 8.50 -5.26 -15.02
N SER A 60 7.56 -5.78 -14.23
CA SER A 60 6.56 -4.96 -13.54
C SER A 60 7.09 -4.38 -12.23
N LYS A 61 7.81 -5.18 -11.43
CA LYS A 61 8.28 -4.78 -10.10
C LYS A 61 9.53 -5.53 -9.67
N GLU A 62 10.49 -4.79 -9.13
CA GLU A 62 11.76 -5.29 -8.63
C GLU A 62 11.62 -6.29 -7.47
N SER A 63 10.56 -6.18 -6.65
CA SER A 63 10.32 -7.07 -5.49
C SER A 63 10.06 -8.53 -5.90
N ALA A 64 9.74 -8.79 -7.17
CA ALA A 64 9.57 -10.13 -7.72
C ALA A 64 10.83 -11.00 -7.62
N VAL A 65 12.03 -10.39 -7.50
CA VAL A 65 13.31 -11.10 -7.30
C VAL A 65 13.33 -11.99 -6.06
N LEU A 66 12.40 -11.79 -5.11
CA LEU A 66 12.27 -12.60 -3.90
C LEU A 66 11.52 -13.93 -4.14
N PHE A 67 10.85 -14.09 -5.28
CA PHE A 67 10.07 -15.28 -5.61
C PHE A 67 10.86 -16.60 -5.58
N PRO A 68 12.12 -16.70 -6.05
CA PRO A 68 12.90 -17.92 -5.92
C PRO A 68 13.17 -18.30 -4.46
N ILE A 69 13.39 -17.31 -3.58
CA ILE A 69 13.57 -17.54 -2.14
C ILE A 69 12.28 -18.12 -1.55
N PHE A 70 11.13 -17.60 -1.95
CA PHE A 70 9.82 -18.15 -1.60
C PHE A 70 9.66 -19.61 -2.07
N LEU A 71 10.06 -19.94 -3.31
CA LEU A 71 10.01 -21.31 -3.84
C LEU A 71 10.90 -22.27 -3.04
N VAL A 72 12.14 -21.86 -2.76
CA VAL A 72 13.10 -22.64 -1.95
C VAL A 72 12.57 -22.85 -0.54
N ALA A 73 12.01 -21.81 0.08
CA ALA A 73 11.39 -21.89 1.39
C ALA A 73 10.24 -22.90 1.41
N GLY A 74 9.36 -22.90 0.40
CA GLY A 74 8.27 -23.88 0.35
C GLY A 74 8.76 -25.33 0.24
N SER A 75 9.86 -25.57 -0.48
CA SER A 75 10.52 -26.88 -0.49
C SER A 75 11.13 -27.26 0.87
N PHE A 76 11.81 -26.30 1.53
CA PHE A 76 12.40 -26.45 2.86
C PHE A 76 11.35 -26.77 3.95
N PHE A 77 10.24 -26.02 3.97
CA PHE A 77 9.10 -26.25 4.86
C PHE A 77 8.26 -27.49 4.48
N LYS A 78 8.66 -28.23 3.43
CA LYS A 78 8.00 -29.44 2.93
C LYS A 78 6.54 -29.20 2.54
N ILE A 79 6.24 -28.04 1.96
CA ILE A 79 4.90 -27.70 1.48
C ILE A 79 4.52 -28.67 0.33
N PRO A 80 3.33 -29.30 0.39
CA PRO A 80 2.87 -30.21 -0.65
C PRO A 80 2.93 -29.57 -2.04
N ARG A 81 3.25 -30.37 -3.05
CA ARG A 81 3.51 -29.96 -4.45
C ARG A 81 4.77 -29.11 -4.66
N MET A 82 5.20 -28.28 -3.70
CA MET A 82 6.43 -27.51 -3.83
C MET A 82 7.71 -28.32 -3.56
N ARG A 83 7.64 -29.48 -2.90
CA ARG A 83 8.83 -30.29 -2.56
C ARG A 83 9.43 -31.09 -3.72
N ASN A 84 8.62 -31.47 -4.71
CA ASN A 84 8.97 -32.53 -5.66
C ASN A 84 9.54 -32.01 -6.99
N HIS A 85 9.86 -30.72 -7.09
CA HIS A 85 10.44 -30.15 -8.30
C HIS A 85 11.96 -30.37 -8.38
N SER A 86 12.50 -30.39 -9.59
CA SER A 86 13.94 -30.57 -9.81
C SER A 86 14.76 -29.39 -9.30
N LYS A 87 15.89 -29.65 -8.64
CA LYS A 87 16.85 -28.61 -8.18
C LYS A 87 17.26 -27.64 -9.30
N LYS A 88 17.38 -28.13 -10.54
CA LYS A 88 17.71 -27.33 -11.72
C LYS A 88 16.71 -26.20 -11.98
N VAL A 89 15.42 -26.43 -11.69
CA VAL A 89 14.38 -25.41 -11.86
C VAL A 89 14.58 -24.27 -10.86
N TYR A 90 14.80 -24.56 -9.58
CA TYR A 90 15.08 -23.52 -8.57
C TYR A 90 16.33 -22.72 -8.91
N ILE A 91 17.40 -23.41 -9.32
CA ILE A 91 18.66 -22.77 -9.73
C ILE A 91 18.41 -21.81 -10.90
N ALA A 92 17.60 -22.18 -11.89
CA ALA A 92 17.26 -21.30 -13.01
C ALA A 92 16.54 -20.01 -12.54
N TYR A 93 15.55 -20.13 -11.65
CA TYR A 93 14.88 -18.97 -11.06
C TYR A 93 15.83 -18.06 -10.25
N ILE A 94 16.74 -18.66 -9.48
CA ILE A 94 17.74 -17.92 -8.69
C ILE A 94 18.71 -17.18 -9.61
N LEU A 95 19.33 -17.87 -10.57
CA LEU A 95 20.29 -17.27 -11.51
C LEU A 95 19.64 -16.14 -12.31
N PHE A 96 18.38 -16.32 -12.75
CA PHE A 96 17.66 -15.28 -13.47
C PHE A 96 17.34 -14.06 -12.59
N SER A 97 16.99 -14.28 -11.32
CA SER A 97 16.74 -13.17 -10.39
C SER A 97 18.03 -12.40 -10.05
N LEU A 98 19.16 -13.09 -9.94
CA LEU A 98 20.47 -12.46 -9.79
C LEU A 98 20.83 -11.62 -11.02
N LEU A 99 20.58 -12.13 -12.23
CA LEU A 99 20.77 -11.37 -13.46
C LEU A 99 19.88 -10.12 -13.48
N ALA A 100 18.60 -10.24 -13.14
CA ALA A 100 17.68 -9.11 -13.07
C ALA A 100 18.15 -8.06 -12.06
N LEU A 101 18.62 -8.46 -10.88
CA LEU A 101 19.19 -7.55 -9.88
C LEU A 101 20.42 -6.79 -10.41
N ILE A 102 21.30 -7.46 -11.15
CA ILE A 102 22.46 -6.81 -11.77
C ILE A 102 22.00 -5.75 -12.79
N LEU A 103 21.00 -6.07 -13.62
CA LEU A 103 20.44 -5.14 -14.61
C LEU A 103 19.72 -3.95 -13.97
N TYR A 104 18.93 -4.17 -12.92
CA TYR A 104 18.32 -3.05 -12.18
C TYR A 104 19.36 -2.15 -11.54
N ARG A 105 20.42 -2.74 -10.96
CA ARG A 105 21.48 -1.97 -10.33
C ARG A 105 22.25 -1.13 -11.36
N SER A 106 22.57 -1.68 -12.52
CA SER A 106 23.28 -0.92 -13.56
C SER A 106 22.41 0.23 -14.11
N GLY A 107 21.13 -0.02 -14.35
CA GLY A 107 20.19 0.99 -14.85
C GLY A 107 19.83 2.09 -13.85
N SER A 108 19.74 1.78 -12.56
CA SER A 108 19.27 2.71 -11.52
C SER A 108 20.37 3.46 -10.77
N SER A 109 21.65 3.16 -11.06
CA SER A 109 22.81 3.72 -10.35
C SER A 109 22.88 5.26 -10.34
N ASN A 110 22.23 5.93 -11.30
CA ASN A 110 22.22 7.39 -11.42
C ASN A 110 20.98 8.11 -10.82
N VAL A 111 19.90 7.39 -10.48
CA VAL A 111 18.58 8.01 -10.20
C VAL A 111 18.14 7.88 -8.73
N VAL A 112 18.37 6.73 -8.07
CA VAL A 112 17.65 6.38 -6.82
C VAL A 112 18.41 6.73 -5.53
N MET A 113 19.72 6.97 -5.59
CA MET A 113 20.57 7.15 -4.38
C MET A 113 20.66 8.60 -3.87
N ARG A 114 19.90 9.56 -4.42
CA ARG A 114 20.01 10.99 -4.04
C ARG A 114 19.02 11.44 -2.98
N GLU A 115 17.91 10.75 -2.81
CA GLU A 115 16.91 11.09 -1.78
C GLU A 115 17.18 10.33 -0.48
N GLU A 116 17.44 11.07 0.61
CA GLU A 116 17.72 10.51 1.93
C GLU A 116 16.62 9.58 2.46
N THR A 117 15.37 9.81 2.03
CA THR A 117 14.18 9.03 2.41
C THR A 117 14.19 7.60 1.87
N TYR A 118 14.90 7.35 0.77
CA TYR A 118 15.03 6.03 0.13
C TYR A 118 16.38 5.34 0.42
N ALA A 119 17.25 5.98 1.21
CA ALA A 119 18.51 5.40 1.61
C ALA A 119 18.29 4.15 2.49
N LEU A 120 19.11 3.12 2.26
CA LEU A 120 19.12 1.92 3.09
C LEU A 120 19.68 2.23 4.47
N GLN A 121 18.89 1.95 5.51
CA GLN A 121 19.26 2.12 6.90
C GLN A 121 19.20 0.80 7.64
N LEU A 122 20.37 0.29 8.05
CA LEU A 122 20.51 -0.91 8.87
C LEU A 122 20.26 -0.59 10.36
N ASN A 123 19.13 0.03 10.65
CA ASN A 123 18.72 0.38 12.01
C ASN A 123 17.71 -0.65 12.55
N PRO A 124 18.07 -1.47 13.57
CA PRO A 124 17.16 -2.47 14.13
C PRO A 124 15.83 -1.90 14.63
N ARG A 125 15.84 -0.67 15.19
CA ARG A 125 14.61 0.00 15.65
C ARG A 125 13.69 0.32 14.48
N LEU A 126 14.26 0.75 13.35
CA LEU A 126 13.51 1.00 12.12
C LEU A 126 12.90 -0.30 11.57
N ILE A 127 13.70 -1.38 11.49
CA ILE A 127 13.26 -2.68 10.99
C ILE A 127 12.07 -3.20 11.82
N VAL A 128 12.18 -3.16 13.15
CA VAL A 128 11.09 -3.57 14.06
C VAL A 128 9.86 -2.69 13.88
N ASN A 129 10.04 -1.36 13.82
CA ASN A 129 8.95 -0.41 13.61
C ASN A 129 8.23 -0.66 12.28
N ASN A 130 8.97 -0.86 11.19
CA ASN A 130 8.39 -1.15 9.87
C ASN A 130 7.69 -2.50 9.86
N THR A 131 8.28 -3.53 10.47
CA THR A 131 7.68 -4.87 10.58
C THR A 131 6.35 -4.80 11.33
N MET A 132 6.31 -4.06 12.44
CA MET A 132 5.10 -3.82 13.20
C MET A 132 4.04 -3.13 12.34
N TRP A 133 4.33 -1.99 11.71
CA TRP A 133 3.36 -1.26 10.88
C TRP A 133 2.85 -2.08 9.70
N TYR A 134 3.72 -2.78 8.98
CA TYR A 134 3.28 -3.66 7.89
C TYR A 134 2.40 -4.81 8.39
N SER A 135 2.68 -5.36 9.57
CA SER A 135 1.82 -6.37 10.20
C SER A 135 0.46 -5.79 10.60
N LEU A 136 0.45 -4.61 11.20
CA LEU A 136 -0.74 -3.87 11.61
C LEU A 136 -1.62 -3.49 10.41
N TRP A 137 -1.02 -3.02 9.32
CA TRP A 137 -1.73 -2.74 8.08
C TRP A 137 -2.28 -4.01 7.43
N SER A 138 -1.55 -5.14 7.51
CA SER A 138 -2.02 -6.41 6.95
C SER A 138 -3.22 -7.04 7.69
N VAL A 139 -3.48 -6.61 8.93
CA VAL A 139 -4.70 -6.95 9.67
C VAL A 139 -5.77 -5.86 9.59
N GLY A 140 -5.39 -4.71 9.03
CA GLY A 140 -6.33 -3.72 8.56
C GLY A 140 -6.33 -2.38 9.28
N LEU A 141 -5.26 -2.01 9.99
CA LEU A 141 -5.15 -0.67 10.57
C LEU A 141 -4.98 0.41 9.48
N PRO A 142 -5.49 1.65 9.72
CA PRO A 142 -5.37 2.72 8.75
C PRO A 142 -3.94 3.13 8.42
N ASN A 143 -3.72 3.58 7.18
CA ASN A 143 -2.39 3.94 6.65
C ASN A 143 -1.84 5.22 7.26
N PHE A 144 -2.71 6.15 7.69
CA PHE A 144 -2.33 7.42 8.30
C PHE A 144 -1.89 7.30 9.76
N LEU A 145 -2.13 6.14 10.42
CA LEU A 145 -1.79 5.99 11.84
C LEU A 145 -0.32 6.22 12.20
N PRO A 146 0.69 5.76 11.43
CA PRO A 146 2.07 5.98 11.80
C PRO A 146 2.44 7.45 12.00
N ASP A 147 1.75 8.36 11.31
CA ASP A 147 2.02 9.80 11.37
C ASP A 147 1.59 10.39 12.72
N TYR A 148 0.70 9.71 13.46
CA TYR A 148 0.19 10.14 14.76
C TYR A 148 0.85 9.42 15.95
N PHE A 149 1.72 8.44 15.69
CA PHE A 149 2.39 7.67 16.74
C PHE A 149 3.89 7.93 16.72
N THR A 150 4.37 8.71 17.69
CA THR A 150 5.82 8.84 17.94
C THR A 150 6.45 7.53 18.42
N SER A 151 5.67 6.72 19.14
CA SER A 151 5.97 5.36 19.57
C SER A 151 4.65 4.66 19.89
N ILE A 152 4.55 3.35 19.64
CA ILE A 152 3.36 2.58 20.02
C ILE A 152 3.16 2.47 21.55
N LEU A 153 4.22 2.70 22.31
CA LEU A 153 4.19 2.72 23.78
C LEU A 153 3.79 4.09 24.34
N ARG A 154 3.57 5.09 23.48
CA ARG A 154 3.15 6.43 23.86
C ARG A 154 1.73 6.69 23.34
N PRO A 155 0.96 7.54 24.03
CA PRO A 155 -0.33 7.97 23.51
C PRO A 155 -0.13 8.63 22.13
N PRO A 156 -1.09 8.44 21.21
CA PRO A 156 -1.05 9.12 19.92
C PRO A 156 -1.20 10.63 20.08
N LEU A 157 -0.78 11.38 19.05
CA LEU A 157 -0.99 12.81 18.99
C LEU A 157 -2.50 13.14 19.09
N PRO A 158 -2.90 14.23 19.79
CA PRO A 158 -4.32 14.59 19.94
C PRO A 158 -5.07 14.75 18.61
N ALA A 159 -4.37 15.21 17.56
CA ALA A 159 -4.92 15.38 16.22
C ALA A 159 -5.46 14.07 15.60
N LEU A 160 -4.99 12.90 16.07
CA LEU A 160 -5.52 11.62 15.62
C LEU A 160 -7.02 11.49 15.88
N TRP A 161 -7.49 12.04 17.00
CA TRP A 161 -8.89 11.89 17.41
C TRP A 161 -9.85 12.64 16.49
N ALA A 162 -9.39 13.73 15.84
CA ALA A 162 -10.18 14.45 14.84
C ALA A 162 -10.54 13.56 13.63
N TYR A 163 -9.65 12.65 13.22
CA TYR A 163 -9.93 11.70 12.14
C TYR A 163 -10.99 10.65 12.50
N PHE A 164 -11.21 10.43 13.79
CA PHE A 164 -12.22 9.50 14.31
C PHE A 164 -13.51 10.19 14.73
N GLU A 165 -13.72 11.46 14.39
CA GLU A 165 -14.99 12.15 14.70
C GLU A 165 -16.14 11.66 13.80
N SER A 166 -15.83 11.29 12.55
CA SER A 166 -16.82 10.81 11.59
C SER A 166 -17.40 9.45 12.00
N THR A 167 -18.69 9.25 11.72
CA THR A 167 -19.38 7.99 12.00
C THR A 167 -18.73 6.81 11.29
N ASP A 168 -18.31 7.00 10.03
CA ASP A 168 -17.64 5.95 9.24
C ASP A 168 -16.31 5.53 9.88
N ALA A 169 -15.50 6.49 10.34
CA ALA A 169 -14.22 6.20 11.01
C ALA A 169 -14.42 5.48 12.35
N LYS A 170 -15.47 5.82 13.11
CA LYS A 170 -15.83 5.11 14.35
C LYS A 170 -16.24 3.67 14.07
N ILE A 171 -17.13 3.44 13.10
CA ILE A 171 -17.59 2.09 12.72
C ILE A 171 -16.39 1.25 12.26
N TYR A 172 -15.52 1.82 11.43
CA TYR A 172 -14.31 1.17 10.96
C TYR A 172 -13.38 0.79 12.13
N LEU A 173 -13.01 1.73 12.99
CA LEU A 173 -12.07 1.48 14.08
C LEU A 173 -12.63 0.48 15.10
N TYR A 174 -13.86 0.67 15.58
CA TYR A 174 -14.47 -0.25 16.54
C TYR A 174 -14.73 -1.63 15.93
N GLY A 175 -15.15 -1.67 14.66
CA GLY A 175 -15.31 -2.92 13.91
C GLY A 175 -13.99 -3.68 13.76
N LEU A 176 -12.90 -2.98 13.44
CA LEU A 176 -11.55 -3.55 13.36
C LEU A 176 -11.07 -4.06 14.73
N LEU A 177 -11.21 -3.27 15.79
CA LEU A 177 -10.80 -3.68 17.15
C LEU A 177 -11.58 -4.91 17.60
N LEU A 178 -12.89 -4.92 17.42
CA LEU A 178 -13.74 -6.07 17.73
C LEU A 178 -13.30 -7.29 16.90
N TYR A 179 -13.05 -7.11 15.60
CA TYR A 179 -12.58 -8.18 14.71
C TYR A 179 -11.26 -8.79 15.21
N VAL A 180 -10.27 -7.95 15.51
CA VAL A 180 -8.95 -8.40 15.99
C VAL A 180 -9.06 -9.13 17.32
N ILE A 181 -9.80 -8.58 18.29
CA ILE A 181 -10.01 -9.22 19.61
C ILE A 181 -10.66 -10.60 19.45
N LEU A 182 -11.73 -10.68 18.67
CA LEU A 182 -12.44 -11.94 18.42
C LEU A 182 -11.59 -12.95 17.64
N LEU A 183 -10.80 -12.49 16.65
CA LEU A 183 -9.90 -13.34 15.89
C LEU A 183 -8.78 -13.92 16.77
N ILE A 184 -8.19 -13.11 17.66
CA ILE A 184 -7.20 -13.57 18.64
C ILE A 184 -7.84 -14.58 19.59
N GLY A 185 -9.00 -14.27 20.16
CA GLY A 185 -9.73 -15.18 21.06
C GLY A 185 -10.06 -16.52 20.38
N LEU A 186 -10.50 -16.48 19.12
CA LEU A 186 -10.74 -17.66 18.31
C LEU A 186 -9.46 -18.47 18.09
N THR A 187 -8.36 -17.80 17.76
CA THR A 187 -7.05 -18.43 17.52
C THR A 187 -6.54 -19.12 18.78
N VAL A 188 -6.60 -18.44 19.94
CA VAL A 188 -6.20 -19.02 21.24
C VAL A 188 -7.06 -20.24 21.57
N THR A 189 -8.37 -20.15 21.37
CA THR A 189 -9.31 -21.26 21.62
C THR A 189 -8.99 -22.46 20.71
N LEU A 190 -8.73 -22.22 19.42
CA LEU A 190 -8.33 -23.25 18.47
C LEU A 190 -6.99 -23.89 18.81
N LEU A 191 -6.00 -23.10 19.21
CA LEU A 191 -4.70 -23.61 19.63
C LEU A 191 -4.84 -24.51 20.86
N ARG A 192 -5.63 -24.09 21.86
CA ARG A 192 -5.88 -24.92 23.06
C ARG A 192 -6.61 -26.22 22.76
N ALA A 193 -7.63 -26.17 21.89
CA ALA A 193 -8.49 -27.32 21.62
C ALA A 193 -7.94 -28.26 20.53
N PHE A 194 -7.11 -27.77 19.61
CA PHE A 194 -6.76 -28.48 18.37
C PHE A 194 -5.33 -28.28 17.88
N ILE A 195 -4.35 -28.02 18.76
CA ILE A 195 -2.94 -27.84 18.32
C ILE A 195 -2.44 -28.97 17.41
N LYS A 196 -2.89 -30.21 17.66
CA LYS A 196 -2.53 -31.40 16.86
C LYS A 196 -3.12 -31.40 15.43
N LYS A 197 -4.14 -30.59 15.13
CA LYS A 197 -4.81 -30.53 13.81
C LYS A 197 -4.37 -29.34 12.96
N ILE A 198 -3.54 -28.45 13.51
CA ILE A 198 -2.96 -27.31 12.80
C ILE A 198 -1.63 -27.76 12.19
N ASP A 199 -1.48 -27.61 10.88
CA ASP A 199 -0.17 -27.83 10.24
C ASP A 199 0.69 -26.58 10.45
N VAL A 200 1.45 -26.58 11.55
CA VAL A 200 2.33 -25.46 11.95
C VAL A 200 3.33 -25.10 10.85
N ARG A 201 3.73 -26.06 10.00
CA ARG A 201 4.66 -25.79 8.89
C ARG A 201 4.05 -24.85 7.85
N ILE A 202 2.75 -24.97 7.58
CA ILE A 202 2.04 -24.06 6.68
C ILE A 202 1.99 -22.67 7.28
N VAL A 203 1.65 -22.54 8.57
CA VAL A 203 1.59 -21.24 9.25
C VAL A 203 2.97 -20.56 9.27
N LEU A 204 4.02 -21.29 9.64
CA LEU A 204 5.39 -20.78 9.63
C LEU A 204 5.86 -20.39 8.23
N PHE A 205 5.53 -21.18 7.20
CA PHE A 205 5.83 -20.84 5.81
C PHE A 205 5.11 -19.56 5.37
N LEU A 206 3.85 -19.37 5.72
CA LEU A 206 3.09 -18.17 5.39
C LEU A 206 3.64 -16.94 6.12
N LEU A 207 3.97 -17.05 7.41
CA LEU A 207 4.61 -15.96 8.16
C LEU A 207 5.99 -15.61 7.60
N PHE A 208 6.81 -16.62 7.29
CA PHE A 208 8.09 -16.40 6.62
C PHE A 208 7.90 -15.70 5.27
N SER A 209 6.93 -16.14 4.47
CA SER A 209 6.66 -15.55 3.15
C SER A 209 6.18 -14.10 3.26
N PHE A 210 5.35 -13.79 4.26
CA PHE A 210 4.98 -12.41 4.59
C PHE A 210 6.21 -11.56 4.90
N LEU A 211 7.06 -12.02 5.83
CA LEU A 211 8.28 -11.30 6.22
C LEU A 211 9.27 -11.16 5.05
N LEU A 212 9.39 -12.18 4.21
CA LEU A 212 10.21 -12.16 3.01
C LEU A 212 9.79 -11.03 2.08
N PHE A 213 8.51 -10.96 1.70
CA PHE A 213 8.04 -9.98 0.72
C PHE A 213 7.95 -8.54 1.26
N ILE A 214 7.87 -8.33 2.57
CA ILE A 214 8.05 -6.99 3.16
C ILE A 214 9.53 -6.63 3.37
N SER A 215 10.45 -7.59 3.34
CA SER A 215 11.86 -7.34 3.68
C SER A 215 12.54 -6.17 2.96
N PRO A 216 12.27 -5.88 1.67
CA PRO A 216 12.90 -4.73 1.01
C PRO A 216 12.52 -3.38 1.62
N THR A 217 11.33 -3.27 2.21
CA THR A 217 10.83 -2.01 2.81
C THR A 217 11.21 -1.88 4.28
N LEU A 218 11.71 -2.93 4.93
CA LEU A 218 12.09 -2.88 6.34
C LEU A 218 13.31 -1.99 6.61
N PHE A 219 14.15 -1.78 5.59
CA PHE A 219 15.39 -1.01 5.68
C PHE A 219 15.26 0.45 5.24
N ILE A 220 14.05 0.90 4.90
CA ILE A 220 13.82 2.24 4.32
C ILE A 220 12.92 3.03 5.28
N ILE A 221 13.18 4.34 5.45
CA ILE A 221 12.36 5.21 6.30
C ILE A 221 10.93 5.31 5.75
N HIS A 222 10.81 5.41 4.44
CA HIS A 222 9.55 5.59 3.74
C HIS A 222 8.65 4.35 3.84
N LYS A 223 7.47 4.48 4.48
CA LYS A 223 6.53 3.38 4.69
C LYS A 223 5.27 3.59 3.89
N TRP A 224 4.96 2.64 3.02
CA TRP A 224 3.80 2.71 2.16
C TRP A 224 3.02 1.43 2.23
N MET A 225 1.76 1.53 2.65
CA MET A 225 0.83 0.42 2.74
C MET A 225 0.64 -0.29 1.39
N VAL A 226 0.80 0.43 0.26
CA VAL A 226 0.66 -0.13 -1.10
C VAL A 226 1.65 -1.26 -1.40
N ARG A 227 2.73 -1.39 -0.63
CA ARG A 227 3.70 -2.49 -0.76
C ARG A 227 3.18 -3.85 -0.24
N LEU A 228 1.96 -3.88 0.31
CA LEU A 228 1.35 -5.10 0.86
C LEU A 228 0.64 -5.98 -0.17
N THR A 229 0.58 -5.65 -1.47
CA THR A 229 -0.18 -6.44 -2.47
C THR A 229 0.16 -7.93 -2.40
N VAL A 230 1.44 -8.31 -2.53
CA VAL A 230 1.87 -9.70 -2.44
C VAL A 230 1.91 -10.22 -1.00
N PRO A 231 2.50 -9.50 -0.01
CA PRO A 231 2.51 -9.96 1.38
C PRO A 231 1.13 -10.29 1.96
N LEU A 232 0.10 -9.51 1.61
CA LEU A 232 -1.25 -9.65 2.15
C LEU A 232 -1.89 -11.00 1.83
N ILE A 233 -1.51 -11.64 0.72
CA ILE A 233 -1.98 -13.00 0.37
C ILE A 233 -1.73 -13.96 1.55
N PHE A 234 -0.56 -13.88 2.16
CA PHE A 234 -0.15 -14.82 3.20
C PHE A 234 -0.94 -14.60 4.49
N ILE A 235 -1.19 -13.35 4.85
CA ILE A 235 -1.98 -12.99 6.04
C ILE A 235 -3.46 -13.37 5.82
N SER A 236 -4.04 -13.05 4.67
CA SER A 236 -5.39 -13.48 4.30
C SER A 236 -5.53 -15.01 4.30
N TYR A 237 -4.49 -15.73 3.87
CA TYR A 237 -4.49 -17.20 3.93
C TYR A 237 -4.45 -17.72 5.37
N ILE A 238 -3.63 -17.12 6.25
CA ILE A 238 -3.58 -17.48 7.68
C ILE A 238 -4.96 -17.27 8.32
N GLN A 239 -5.57 -16.10 8.11
CA GLN A 239 -6.91 -15.80 8.64
C GLN A 239 -7.96 -16.78 8.11
N ALA A 240 -7.96 -17.05 6.80
CA ALA A 240 -8.87 -18.02 6.18
C ALA A 240 -8.66 -19.44 6.73
N TYR A 241 -7.42 -19.83 7.00
CA TYR A 241 -7.10 -21.13 7.58
C TYR A 241 -7.68 -21.28 8.99
N ILE A 242 -7.49 -20.26 9.85
CA ILE A 242 -8.02 -20.21 11.21
C ILE A 242 -9.56 -20.28 11.17
N LEU A 243 -10.19 -19.40 10.38
CA LEU A 243 -11.65 -19.34 10.26
C LEU A 243 -12.25 -20.64 9.74
N LEU A 244 -11.65 -21.25 8.71
CA LEU A 244 -12.15 -22.52 8.18
C LEU A 244 -12.05 -23.65 9.21
N LYS A 245 -10.94 -23.73 9.96
CA LYS A 245 -10.79 -24.73 11.02
C LYS A 245 -11.80 -24.52 12.15
N ALA A 246 -12.09 -23.28 12.51
CA ALA A 246 -13.13 -22.96 13.46
C ALA A 246 -14.54 -23.29 12.94
N MET A 247 -14.85 -23.04 11.67
CA MET A 247 -16.14 -23.40 11.05
C MET A 247 -16.42 -24.91 11.03
N GLN A 248 -15.36 -25.73 10.97
CA GLN A 248 -15.46 -27.18 11.07
C GLN A 248 -15.85 -27.65 12.47
N ASN A 249 -15.67 -26.83 13.50
CA ASN A 249 -16.13 -27.08 14.86
C ASN A 249 -17.54 -26.50 15.06
N SER A 250 -18.51 -27.34 15.45
CA SER A 250 -19.89 -26.91 15.65
C SER A 250 -20.06 -25.77 16.66
N ARG A 251 -19.24 -25.72 17.73
CA ARG A 251 -19.30 -24.68 18.77
C ARG A 251 -18.74 -23.33 18.30
N LEU A 252 -17.77 -23.34 17.39
CA LEU A 252 -17.09 -22.13 16.90
C LEU A 252 -17.64 -21.64 15.56
N ARG A 253 -18.52 -22.41 14.92
CA ARG A 253 -19.03 -22.11 13.58
C ARG A 253 -19.73 -20.77 13.51
N ILE A 254 -20.63 -20.48 14.45
CA ILE A 254 -21.41 -19.23 14.47
C ILE A 254 -20.46 -18.04 14.64
N ALA A 255 -19.54 -18.10 15.61
CA ALA A 255 -18.54 -17.05 15.82
C ALA A 255 -17.67 -16.81 14.58
N SER A 256 -17.31 -17.87 13.85
CA SER A 256 -16.51 -17.76 12.62
C SER A 256 -17.28 -17.11 11.48
N ILE A 257 -18.57 -17.42 11.32
CA ILE A 257 -19.44 -16.77 10.33
C ILE A 257 -19.62 -15.29 10.68
N PHE A 258 -19.89 -15.00 11.96
CA PHE A 258 -19.96 -13.63 12.46
C PHE A 258 -18.67 -12.85 12.18
N LEU A 259 -17.50 -13.44 12.41
CA LEU A 259 -16.20 -12.82 12.08
C LEU A 259 -16.04 -12.53 10.59
N VAL A 260 -16.53 -13.41 9.70
CA VAL A 260 -16.50 -13.15 8.25
C VAL A 260 -17.44 -12.00 7.89
N LEU A 261 -18.64 -11.94 8.45
CA LEU A 261 -19.56 -10.82 8.24
C LEU A 261 -18.97 -9.51 8.75
N LEU A 262 -18.43 -9.52 9.97
CA LEU A 262 -17.73 -8.38 10.55
C LEU A 262 -16.54 -7.95 9.67
N TYR A 263 -15.79 -8.90 9.11
CA TYR A 263 -14.69 -8.63 8.17
C TYR A 263 -15.15 -7.85 6.95
N VAL A 264 -16.25 -8.29 6.32
CA VAL A 264 -16.85 -7.60 5.16
C VAL A 264 -17.30 -6.20 5.57
N THR A 265 -18.02 -6.07 6.68
CA THR A 265 -18.54 -4.78 7.16
C THR A 265 -17.42 -3.79 7.45
N TRP A 266 -16.42 -4.16 8.26
CA TRP A 266 -15.37 -3.19 8.62
C TRP A 266 -14.50 -2.83 7.42
N ASN A 267 -14.22 -3.76 6.49
CA ASN A 267 -13.48 -3.43 5.26
C ASN A 267 -14.25 -2.48 4.34
N TYR A 268 -15.57 -2.61 4.25
CA TYR A 268 -16.39 -1.66 3.50
C TYR A 268 -16.22 -0.22 4.04
N PHE A 269 -16.32 -0.04 5.35
CA PHE A 269 -16.06 1.28 5.96
C PHE A 269 -14.58 1.68 5.86
N GLY A 270 -13.66 0.71 5.94
CA GLY A 270 -12.23 0.92 5.75
C GLY A 270 -11.90 1.52 4.38
N VAL A 271 -12.54 1.05 3.30
CA VAL A 271 -12.39 1.65 1.97
C VAL A 271 -12.84 3.11 1.98
N ARG A 272 -14.03 3.41 2.53
CA ARG A 272 -14.57 4.78 2.58
C ARG A 272 -13.68 5.74 3.38
N VAL A 273 -13.23 5.30 4.56
CA VAL A 273 -12.32 6.08 5.40
C VAL A 273 -11.02 6.36 4.64
N HIS A 274 -10.42 5.33 4.04
CA HIS A 274 -9.19 5.48 3.27
C HIS A 274 -9.33 6.34 2.02
N GLU A 275 -10.48 6.33 1.36
CA GLU A 275 -10.78 7.18 0.22
C GLU A 275 -10.83 8.66 0.64
N ILE A 276 -11.54 8.96 1.75
CA ILE A 276 -11.65 10.32 2.29
C ILE A 276 -10.31 10.83 2.83
N THR A 277 -9.51 9.94 3.44
CA THR A 277 -8.17 10.30 3.96
C THR A 277 -7.06 10.13 2.91
N SER A 278 -7.41 9.81 1.66
CA SER A 278 -6.41 9.60 0.61
C SER A 278 -5.87 10.95 0.15
N ASN A 279 -4.56 11.14 0.27
CA ASN A 279 -3.89 12.30 -0.33
C ASN A 279 -4.21 12.44 -1.83
N TYR A 280 -4.44 11.33 -2.54
CA TYR A 280 -4.76 11.35 -3.96
C TYR A 280 -6.15 11.90 -4.27
N MET A 281 -7.16 11.56 -3.46
CA MET A 281 -8.50 12.12 -3.65
C MET A 281 -8.51 13.60 -3.30
N TYR A 282 -7.80 13.97 -2.23
CA TYR A 282 -7.59 15.38 -1.87
C TYR A 282 -6.89 16.15 -3.01
N GLU A 283 -5.80 15.62 -3.55
CA GLU A 283 -5.05 16.20 -4.67
C GLU A 283 -5.89 16.26 -5.95
N SER A 284 -6.68 15.23 -6.26
CA SER A 284 -7.59 15.24 -7.41
C SER A 284 -8.67 16.31 -7.27
N THR A 285 -9.21 16.54 -6.08
CA THR A 285 -10.20 17.59 -5.82
C THR A 285 -9.58 18.96 -6.03
N ILE A 286 -8.38 19.20 -5.49
CA ILE A 286 -7.63 20.44 -5.71
C ILE A 286 -7.41 20.68 -7.20
N SER A 287 -6.91 19.69 -7.94
CA SER A 287 -6.65 19.84 -9.37
C SER A 287 -7.93 20.13 -10.17
N ARG A 288 -9.06 19.51 -9.84
CA ARG A 288 -10.37 19.81 -10.47
C ARG A 288 -10.89 21.22 -10.14
N ASN A 289 -10.69 21.68 -8.91
CA ASN A 289 -11.07 23.02 -8.49
C ASN A 289 -10.24 24.07 -9.24
N VAL A 290 -8.93 23.84 -9.37
CA VAL A 290 -8.03 24.70 -10.16
C VAL A 290 -8.42 24.65 -11.64
N GLU A 291 -8.64 23.45 -12.21
CA GLU A 291 -9.08 23.29 -13.61
C GLU A 291 -10.35 24.08 -13.90
N SER A 292 -11.37 23.93 -13.05
CA SER A 292 -12.66 24.60 -13.20
C SER A 292 -12.50 26.12 -13.12
N TYR A 293 -11.68 26.61 -12.18
CA TYR A 293 -11.39 28.03 -12.05
C TYR A 293 -10.64 28.59 -13.27
N MET A 294 -9.59 27.88 -13.72
CA MET A 294 -8.83 28.26 -14.92
C MET A 294 -9.71 28.28 -16.16
N HIS A 295 -10.68 27.36 -16.26
CA HIS A 295 -11.65 27.34 -17.36
C HIS A 295 -12.53 28.58 -17.38
N ILE A 296 -13.09 28.94 -16.22
CA ILE A 296 -13.99 30.09 -16.07
C ILE A 296 -13.23 31.40 -16.33
N HIS A 297 -11.97 31.49 -15.92
CA HIS A 297 -11.15 32.70 -15.98
C HIS A 297 -10.08 32.69 -17.08
N ALA A 298 -10.18 31.77 -18.06
CA ALA A 298 -9.14 31.55 -19.07
C ALA A 298 -8.74 32.83 -19.81
N GLU A 299 -9.72 33.61 -20.29
CA GLU A 299 -9.48 34.84 -21.04
C GLU A 299 -8.77 35.92 -20.21
N ASP A 300 -9.08 36.03 -18.92
CA ASP A 300 -8.45 37.01 -18.04
C ASP A 300 -7.03 36.59 -17.69
N ILE A 301 -6.82 35.30 -17.46
CA ILE A 301 -5.51 34.72 -17.14
C ILE A 301 -4.56 34.88 -18.32
N GLU A 302 -5.01 34.62 -19.55
CA GLU A 302 -4.18 34.76 -20.76
C GLU A 302 -3.72 36.20 -21.06
N ARG A 303 -4.36 37.21 -20.46
CA ARG A 303 -3.95 38.62 -20.58
C ARG A 303 -2.75 38.97 -19.72
N HIS A 304 -2.39 38.10 -18.77
CA HIS A 304 -1.30 38.33 -17.84
C HIS A 304 -0.10 37.42 -18.17
N SER A 305 1.10 37.94 -17.95
CA SER A 305 2.35 37.21 -18.13
C SER A 305 2.62 36.16 -17.04
N SER A 306 1.88 36.19 -15.94
CA SER A 306 2.08 35.28 -14.81
C SER A 306 0.82 35.04 -13.99
N ILE A 307 0.75 33.87 -13.35
CA ILE A 307 -0.24 33.52 -12.32
C ILE A 307 0.47 33.51 -10.97
N TYR A 308 -0.11 34.19 -9.98
CA TYR A 308 0.42 34.21 -8.62
C TYR A 308 -0.57 33.58 -7.63
N PHE A 309 -0.23 32.40 -7.13
CA PHE A 309 -0.97 31.73 -6.06
C PHE A 309 -0.57 32.30 -4.71
N LYS A 310 -1.42 33.18 -4.18
CA LYS A 310 -1.18 33.93 -2.96
C LYS A 310 -1.61 33.14 -1.73
N ASP A 311 -0.75 33.12 -0.71
CA ASP A 311 -1.11 32.63 0.61
C ASP A 311 -1.90 33.70 1.39
N PRO A 312 -2.93 33.31 2.18
CA PRO A 312 -3.61 34.25 3.05
C PRO A 312 -2.65 34.81 4.10
N ASN A 313 -2.79 36.11 4.43
CA ASN A 313 -1.94 36.80 5.42
C ASN A 313 -1.98 36.20 6.84
N LYS A 314 -2.88 35.24 7.12
CA LYS A 314 -2.98 34.56 8.41
C LYS A 314 -2.00 33.38 8.46
N LYS A 315 -1.14 33.35 9.49
CA LYS A 315 -0.33 32.18 9.85
C LYS A 315 -1.25 31.02 10.26
N SER A 316 -1.68 30.19 9.33
CA SER A 316 -2.25 28.88 9.65
C SER A 316 -2.15 27.97 8.45
N ASP A 317 -0.97 27.37 8.28
CA ASP A 317 -0.80 25.92 8.17
C ASP A 317 0.69 25.61 8.11
N ALA A 318 1.11 24.50 8.72
CA ALA A 318 2.52 24.11 8.81
C ALA A 318 3.18 23.88 7.43
N TRP A 319 2.36 23.81 6.37
CA TRP A 319 2.81 23.50 5.01
C TRP A 319 2.68 24.64 4.00
N GLY A 320 1.98 25.74 4.28
CA GLY A 320 1.71 26.83 3.31
C GLY A 320 0.76 26.41 2.18
N TRP A 321 -0.31 27.16 1.93
CA TRP A 321 -1.35 26.79 0.97
C TRP A 321 -0.81 26.74 -0.46
N SER A 322 -0.03 27.76 -0.85
CA SER A 322 0.61 27.85 -2.16
C SER A 322 1.67 26.76 -2.38
N LYS A 323 2.41 26.35 -1.34
CA LYS A 323 3.37 25.23 -1.41
C LYS A 323 2.68 23.89 -1.65
N LYS A 324 1.53 23.66 -1.01
CA LYS A 324 0.73 22.45 -1.26
C LYS A 324 0.22 22.44 -2.70
N LEU A 325 -0.29 23.58 -3.19
CA LEU A 325 -0.70 23.72 -4.59
C LEU A 325 0.45 23.45 -5.56
N GLU A 326 1.65 23.99 -5.33
CA GLU A 326 2.81 23.69 -6.18
C GLU A 326 3.09 22.20 -6.26
N THR A 327 3.06 21.51 -5.11
CA THR A 327 3.29 20.07 -5.06
C THR A 327 2.22 19.32 -5.84
N THR A 328 0.95 19.70 -5.68
CA THR A 328 -0.21 19.07 -6.34
C THR A 328 -0.28 19.34 -7.84
N LEU A 329 0.08 20.54 -8.27
CA LEU A 329 0.05 20.99 -9.66
C LEU A 329 1.36 20.70 -10.41
N HIS A 330 2.34 20.07 -9.74
CA HIS A 330 3.68 19.82 -10.28
C HIS A 330 4.36 21.11 -10.78
N GLY A 331 4.26 22.19 -10.00
CA GLY A 331 4.77 23.50 -10.39
C GLY A 331 4.02 24.07 -11.59
N ALA A 332 4.74 24.40 -12.65
CA ALA A 332 4.15 25.00 -13.86
C ALA A 332 3.47 23.98 -14.78
N ASP A 333 3.77 22.68 -14.65
CA ASP A 333 3.36 21.64 -15.59
C ASP A 333 1.84 21.59 -15.83
N PHE A 334 1.04 21.77 -14.76
CA PHE A 334 -0.41 21.81 -14.88
C PHE A 334 -0.91 23.00 -15.71
N VAL A 335 -0.31 24.18 -15.51
CA VAL A 335 -0.67 25.41 -16.24
C VAL A 335 -0.22 25.31 -17.68
N ASP A 336 0.98 24.78 -17.94
CA ASP A 336 1.51 24.55 -19.28
C ASP A 336 0.66 23.55 -20.08
N PHE A 337 0.13 22.53 -19.41
CA PHE A 337 -0.82 21.60 -20.01
C PHE A 337 -2.15 22.29 -20.35
N TYR A 338 -2.65 23.15 -19.45
CA TYR A 338 -3.94 23.82 -19.60
C TYR A 338 -3.93 24.96 -20.63
N PHE A 339 -2.82 25.70 -20.72
CA PHE A 339 -2.62 26.82 -21.65
C PHE A 339 -1.46 26.53 -22.63
N PRO A 340 -1.60 25.54 -23.53
CA PRO A 340 -0.50 25.10 -24.36
C PRO A 340 0.01 26.22 -25.27
N GLY A 341 1.33 26.45 -25.24
CA GLY A 341 2.00 27.46 -26.05
C GLY A 341 1.93 28.89 -25.49
N LYS A 342 1.21 29.11 -24.39
CA LYS A 342 1.26 30.38 -23.65
C LYS A 342 2.42 30.31 -22.65
N LYS A 343 3.28 31.34 -22.62
CA LYS A 343 4.38 31.43 -21.66
C LYS A 343 3.90 32.17 -20.41
N ILE A 344 3.14 31.47 -19.58
CA ILE A 344 2.58 32.02 -18.33
C ILE A 344 3.45 31.54 -17.17
N ASP A 345 4.15 32.46 -16.50
CA ASP A 345 4.96 32.09 -15.34
C ASP A 345 4.07 31.77 -14.14
N VAL A 346 4.29 30.63 -13.49
CA VAL A 346 3.56 30.23 -12.28
C VAL A 346 4.39 30.54 -11.03
N LEU A 347 3.83 31.34 -10.14
CA LEU A 347 4.48 31.84 -8.94
C LEU A 347 3.70 31.44 -7.69
N TYR A 348 4.40 31.05 -6.62
CA TYR A 348 3.81 30.58 -5.38
C TYR A 348 4.25 31.45 -4.19
N GLY A 349 3.28 32.01 -3.47
CA GLY A 349 3.52 33.01 -2.42
C GLY A 349 4.42 32.59 -1.26
N TYR A 350 4.65 31.29 -1.04
CA TYR A 350 5.55 30.82 0.00
C TYR A 350 7.04 31.08 -0.32
N LYS A 351 7.39 31.23 -1.61
CA LYS A 351 8.78 31.44 -2.07
C LYS A 351 8.94 32.62 -3.05
N ASP A 352 7.88 32.95 -3.78
CA ASP A 352 7.91 33.95 -4.85
C ASP A 352 7.20 35.23 -4.43
N LYS A 353 7.54 36.34 -5.10
CA LYS A 353 6.80 37.60 -5.04
C LYS A 353 5.99 37.77 -6.31
N PRO A 354 4.81 38.44 -6.26
CA PRO A 354 4.05 38.72 -7.47
C PRO A 354 4.85 39.62 -8.41
N LYS A 355 4.71 39.40 -9.71
CA LYS A 355 5.16 40.35 -10.75
C LYS A 355 4.11 41.45 -10.91
N ALA A 356 4.49 42.55 -11.55
CA ALA A 356 3.59 43.69 -11.77
C ALA A 356 2.34 43.30 -12.60
N ASP A 357 2.48 42.32 -13.48
CA ASP A 357 1.45 41.79 -14.38
C ASP A 357 1.06 40.34 -14.00
N SER A 358 0.85 40.10 -12.71
CA SER A 358 0.41 38.79 -12.20
C SER A 358 -1.09 38.74 -11.99
N TYR A 359 -1.76 37.76 -12.59
CA TYR A 359 -3.11 37.37 -12.21
C TYR A 359 -3.07 36.68 -10.84
N THR A 360 -3.61 37.34 -9.82
CA THR A 360 -3.49 36.89 -8.42
C THR A 360 -4.67 36.04 -8.01
N ILE A 361 -4.39 34.85 -7.50
CA ILE A 361 -5.39 33.86 -7.07
C ILE A 361 -5.11 33.46 -5.63
N GLU A 362 -6.11 33.52 -4.75
CA GLU A 362 -5.96 33.08 -3.36
C GLU A 362 -5.86 31.54 -3.33
N ALA A 363 -4.72 31.01 -2.88
CA ALA A 363 -4.43 29.57 -2.86
C ALA A 363 -5.43 28.77 -2.01
N GLN A 364 -5.92 29.37 -0.93
CA GLN A 364 -6.82 28.74 0.02
C GLN A 364 -8.14 28.27 -0.62
N GLN A 365 -8.60 28.91 -1.70
CA GLN A 365 -9.90 28.59 -2.30
C GLN A 365 -9.95 27.21 -2.97
N PHE A 366 -8.80 26.63 -3.29
CA PHE A 366 -8.71 25.31 -3.93
C PHE A 366 -8.54 24.16 -2.95
N LEU A 367 -8.18 24.48 -1.70
CA LEU A 367 -7.78 23.52 -0.66
C LEU A 367 -8.88 23.27 0.38
N ARG A 368 -10.02 23.96 0.24
CA ARG A 368 -11.27 23.79 0.98
C ARG A 368 -12.29 23.12 0.08
#